data_AF-A0A7C9DTK7-F1
#
_entry.id   AF-A0A7C9DTK7-F1
#
_cell.length_a   1.000
_cell.length_b   1.000
_cell.length_c   1.000
_cell.angle_alpha   90.00
_cell.angle_beta   90.00
_cell.angle_gamma   90.00
#
_symmetry.space_group_name_H-M   'P 1'
#
loop_
_entity.id
_entity.type
_entity.pdbx_description
1 polymer ?
#
loop_
_entity_poly.entity_id
_entity_poly.type
_entity_poly.pdbx_seq_one_letter_code
_entity_poly.pdbx_strand_id
1 'polypeptide(L)'
;IIKEGILHVLARAGGIIREQLASSSSAVDLMLERLCLEGTRRQAKYAVHALAAITKDDGLRSLSVLCKRLVDMMEEKAHLPTVLQSLGCIAQTAMAVFETRESEIMEFIKNKILQLSNKGKVKMKA
;
A
#
# COMPACT_ATOMS: atom_id res chain seq x y z
N ILE A 1 0.65 15.67 -12.11
CA ILE A 1 0.19 15.34 -10.73
C ILE A 1 -1.19 14.71 -10.84
N ILE A 2 -1.38 13.50 -10.32
CA ILE A 2 -2.70 12.83 -10.31
C ILE A 2 -3.47 13.29 -9.08
N LYS A 3 -4.68 13.79 -9.30
CA LYS A 3 -5.56 14.26 -8.23
C LYS A 3 -6.15 13.07 -7.48
N GLU A 4 -6.27 13.20 -6.15
CA GLU A 4 -6.85 12.18 -5.26
C GLU A 4 -8.25 11.74 -5.71
N GLY A 5 -9.06 12.66 -6.23
CA GLY A 5 -10.39 12.37 -6.73
C GLY A 5 -10.41 11.35 -7.88
N ILE A 6 -9.41 11.36 -8.76
CA ILE A 6 -9.32 10.40 -9.87
C ILE A 6 -9.07 9.00 -9.30
N LEU A 7 -8.12 8.87 -8.36
CA LEU A 7 -7.82 7.59 -7.72
C LEU A 7 -9.02 7.04 -6.96
N HIS A 8 -9.79 7.91 -6.30
CA HIS A 8 -11.00 7.50 -5.59
C HIS A 8 -12.08 6.99 -6.55
N VAL A 9 -12.28 7.66 -7.69
CA VAL A 9 -13.21 7.19 -8.74
C VAL A 9 -12.74 5.83 -9.27
N LEU A 10 -11.45 5.67 -9.58
CA LEU A 10 -10.87 4.39 -10.01
C LEU A 10 -11.07 3.29 -8.96
N ALA A 11 -10.88 3.57 -7.68
CA ALA A 11 -11.11 2.63 -6.59
C ALA A 11 -12.58 2.19 -6.45
N ARG A 12 -13.54 3.04 -6.84
CA ARG A 12 -14.97 2.76 -6.70
C ARG A 12 -15.61 2.16 -7.95
N ALA A 13 -15.21 2.65 -9.12
CA ALA A 13 -15.82 2.30 -10.40
C ALA A 13 -14.88 1.51 -11.32
N GLY A 14 -13.63 1.28 -10.91
CA GLY A 14 -12.58 0.63 -11.70
C GLY A 14 -13.00 -0.72 -12.28
N GLY A 15 -13.68 -1.56 -11.49
CA GLY A 15 -14.18 -2.85 -11.96
C GLY A 15 -15.22 -2.75 -13.08
N ILE A 16 -16.02 -1.68 -13.09
CA ILE A 16 -17.04 -1.43 -14.13
C ILE A 16 -16.38 -0.94 -15.42
N ILE A 17 -15.39 -0.06 -15.31
CA ILE A 17 -14.70 0.55 -16.47
C ILE A 17 -13.45 -0.23 -16.91
N ARG A 18 -13.15 -1.37 -16.28
CA ARG A 18 -11.94 -2.17 -16.53
C ARG A 18 -11.74 -2.49 -18.00
N GLU A 19 -12.81 -2.87 -18.70
CA GLU A 19 -12.76 -3.20 -20.13
C GLU A 19 -12.43 -1.98 -20.99
N GLN A 20 -12.94 -0.81 -20.61
CA GLN A 20 -12.63 0.46 -21.27
C GLN A 20 -11.17 0.88 -21.01
N LEU A 21 -10.61 0.47 -19.87
CA LEU A 21 -9.24 0.76 -19.48
C LEU A 21 -8.22 -0.22 -20.05
N ALA A 22 -8.65 -1.33 -20.66
CA ALA A 22 -7.79 -2.44 -21.08
C ALA A 22 -6.65 -2.00 -22.02
N SER A 23 -6.90 -1.06 -22.94
CA SER A 23 -5.89 -0.51 -23.86
C SER A 23 -4.80 0.31 -23.16
N SER A 24 -5.05 0.75 -21.93
CA SER A 24 -4.14 1.54 -21.10
C SER A 24 -3.77 0.86 -19.78
N SER A 25 -4.16 -0.41 -19.59
CA SER A 25 -4.06 -1.10 -18.30
C SER A 25 -2.64 -1.10 -17.76
N SER A 26 -1.65 -1.41 -18.59
CA SER A 26 -0.23 -1.43 -18.17
C SER A 26 0.27 -0.06 -17.69
N ALA A 27 -0.14 1.03 -18.34
CA ALA A 27 0.24 2.38 -17.93
C ALA A 27 -0.45 2.77 -16.61
N VAL A 28 -1.72 2.40 -16.44
CA VAL A 28 -2.47 2.64 -15.21
C VAL A 28 -1.90 1.83 -14.06
N ASP A 29 -1.60 0.55 -14.27
CA ASP A 29 -1.05 -0.34 -13.24
C ASP A 29 0.30 0.17 -12.74
N LEU A 30 1.23 0.50 -13.65
CA LEU A 30 2.53 1.09 -13.29
C LEU A 30 2.40 2.39 -12.51
N MET A 31 1.44 3.23 -12.92
CA MET A 31 1.18 4.51 -12.28
C MET A 31 0.58 4.33 -10.87
N LEU A 32 -0.33 3.38 -10.70
CA LEU A 32 -0.92 3.06 -9.39
C LEU A 32 0.12 2.40 -8.47
N GLU A 33 0.94 1.47 -8.97
CA GLU A 33 2.06 0.87 -8.23
C GLU A 33 2.99 1.96 -7.69
N ARG A 34 3.42 2.90 -8.54
CA ARG A 34 4.29 4.00 -8.10
C ARG A 34 3.66 4.84 -6.99
N LEU A 35 2.35 5.10 -7.06
CA LEU A 35 1.65 5.85 -6.01
C LEU A 35 1.57 5.08 -4.68
N CYS A 36 1.49 3.75 -4.73
CA CYS A 36 1.55 2.90 -3.54
C CYS A 36 2.94 2.95 -2.86
N LEU A 37 4.01 3.17 -3.61
CA LEU A 37 5.38 3.22 -3.10
C LEU A 37 5.78 4.62 -2.62
N GLU A 38 5.52 5.66 -3.42
CA GLU A 38 6.12 6.99 -3.26
C GLU A 38 5.09 8.13 -3.13
N GLY A 39 3.80 7.84 -3.28
CA GLY A 39 2.73 8.85 -3.23
C GLY A 39 2.47 9.42 -1.84
N THR A 40 1.41 10.22 -1.69
CA THR A 40 0.88 10.57 -0.36
C THR A 40 0.11 9.41 0.26
N ARG A 41 -0.11 9.42 1.59
CA ARG A 41 -0.97 8.43 2.27
C ARG A 41 -2.35 8.27 1.60
N ARG A 42 -2.96 9.38 1.20
CA ARG A 42 -4.28 9.35 0.53
C ARG A 42 -4.19 8.74 -0.86
N GLN A 43 -3.17 9.11 -1.63
CA GLN A 43 -2.93 8.53 -2.95
C GLN A 43 -2.68 7.02 -2.86
N ALA A 44 -1.80 6.58 -1.97
CA ALA A 44 -1.51 5.18 -1.72
C ALA A 44 -2.76 4.38 -1.33
N LYS A 45 -3.55 4.90 -0.37
CA LYS A 45 -4.82 4.27 0.02
C LYS A 45 -5.70 4.02 -1.21
N TYR A 46 -6.00 5.04 -2.00
CA TYR A 46 -6.88 4.86 -3.15
C TYR A 46 -6.23 4.06 -4.28
N ALA A 47 -4.91 4.13 -4.45
CA ALA A 47 -4.20 3.38 -5.46
C ALA A 47 -4.25 1.87 -5.23
N VAL A 48 -4.11 1.40 -3.98
CA VAL A 48 -4.26 -0.02 -3.64
C VAL A 48 -5.67 -0.53 -3.97
N HIS A 49 -6.69 0.22 -3.58
CA HIS A 49 -8.09 -0.16 -3.87
C HIS A 49 -8.38 -0.11 -5.38
N ALA A 50 -7.82 0.87 -6.10
CA ALA A 50 -7.93 0.96 -7.55
C ALA A 50 -7.26 -0.23 -8.24
N LEU A 51 -6.05 -0.63 -7.82
CA LEU A 51 -5.38 -1.83 -8.35
C LEU A 51 -6.26 -3.06 -8.17
N ALA A 52 -6.75 -3.30 -6.95
CA ALA A 52 -7.63 -4.44 -6.67
C ALA A 52 -8.92 -4.42 -7.51
N ALA A 53 -9.52 -3.25 -7.72
CA ALA A 53 -10.75 -3.10 -8.49
C ALA A 53 -10.57 -3.25 -10.01
N ILE A 54 -9.44 -2.78 -10.55
CA ILE A 54 -9.18 -2.71 -12.00
C ILE A 54 -8.52 -3.99 -12.52
N THR A 55 -7.73 -4.68 -11.71
CA THR A 55 -7.04 -5.88 -12.17
C THR A 55 -7.98 -7.10 -12.20
N LYS A 56 -7.62 -8.14 -12.96
CA LYS A 56 -8.36 -9.41 -12.96
C LYS A 56 -8.03 -10.22 -11.71
N ASP A 57 -8.91 -11.15 -11.34
CA ASP A 57 -8.75 -12.05 -10.18
C ASP A 57 -8.49 -11.29 -8.86
N ASP A 58 -9.25 -10.21 -8.66
CA ASP A 58 -9.16 -9.28 -7.53
C ASP A 58 -7.75 -8.70 -7.29
N GLY A 59 -6.89 -8.77 -8.32
CA GLY A 59 -5.52 -8.28 -8.26
C GLY A 59 -4.58 -9.07 -7.39
N LEU A 60 -4.94 -10.29 -6.95
CA LEU A 60 -4.15 -11.06 -5.99
C LEU A 60 -2.68 -11.21 -6.40
N ARG A 61 -2.40 -11.49 -7.67
CA ARG A 61 -1.03 -11.61 -8.18
C ARG A 61 -0.28 -10.28 -8.13
N SER A 62 -0.90 -9.20 -8.62
CA SER A 62 -0.29 -7.86 -8.64
C SER A 62 -0.07 -7.34 -7.22
N LEU A 63 -1.04 -7.54 -6.32
CA LEU A 63 -0.95 -7.19 -4.92
C LEU A 63 0.11 -8.00 -4.19
N SER A 64 0.34 -9.27 -4.54
CA SER A 64 1.43 -10.08 -3.97
C SER A 64 2.80 -9.51 -4.33
N VAL A 65 3.02 -9.15 -5.60
CA VAL A 65 4.27 -8.52 -6.05
C VAL A 65 4.47 -7.15 -5.41
N LEU A 66 3.40 -6.35 -5.32
CA LEU A 66 3.42 -5.05 -4.67
C LEU A 66 3.70 -5.18 -3.16
N CYS A 67 3.07 -6.14 -2.47
CA CYS A 67 3.27 -6.39 -1.05
C CYS A 67 4.74 -6.72 -0.76
N LYS A 68 5.37 -7.58 -1.58
CA LYS A 68 6.80 -7.86 -1.47
C LYS A 68 7.64 -6.58 -1.57
N ARG A 69 7.46 -5.78 -2.62
CA ARG A 69 8.19 -4.52 -2.81
C ARG A 69 7.97 -3.52 -1.67
N LEU A 70 6.75 -3.44 -1.14
CA LEU A 70 6.43 -2.58 0.00
C LEU A 70 7.15 -3.02 1.28
N VAL A 71 7.27 -4.33 1.52
CA VAL A 71 8.05 -4.85 2.65
C VAL A 71 9.52 -4.48 2.49
N ASP A 72 10.10 -4.67 1.30
CA ASP A 72 11.50 -4.31 1.03
C ASP A 72 11.73 -2.80 1.31
N MET A 73 10.85 -1.92 0.82
CA MET A 73 10.92 -0.48 1.09
C MET A 73 10.69 -0.10 2.57
N MET A 74 9.84 -0.85 3.27
CA MET A 74 9.58 -0.64 4.70
C MET A 74 10.86 -0.87 5.51
N GLU A 75 11.62 -1.92 5.18
CA GLU A 75 12.92 -2.22 5.80
C GLU A 75 13.96 -1.14 5.53
N GLU A 76 13.98 -0.61 4.30
CA GLU A 76 14.81 0.54 3.90
C GLU A 76 14.35 1.87 4.54
N LYS A 77 13.18 1.90 5.17
CA LYS A 77 12.52 3.08 5.77
C LYS A 77 12.25 4.21 4.78
N ALA A 78 12.18 3.91 3.48
CA ALA A 78 11.86 4.87 2.44
C ALA A 78 10.33 5.10 2.37
N HIS A 79 9.89 6.35 2.29
CA HIS A 79 8.47 6.71 2.17
C HIS A 79 7.55 6.03 3.22
N LEU A 80 8.08 5.79 4.43
CA LEU A 80 7.48 4.90 5.43
C LEU A 80 5.97 5.12 5.71
N PRO A 81 5.46 6.37 5.86
CA PRO A 81 4.02 6.57 6.07
C PRO A 81 3.16 6.08 4.91
N THR A 82 3.66 6.21 3.68
CA THR A 82 2.97 5.78 2.46
C THR A 82 3.03 4.27 2.32
N VAL A 83 4.20 3.67 2.55
CA VAL A 83 4.41 2.23 2.51
C VAL A 83 3.50 1.52 3.52
N LEU A 84 3.49 1.98 4.78
CA LEU A 84 2.62 1.40 5.82
C LEU A 84 1.13 1.58 5.51
N GLN A 85 0.76 2.71 4.91
CA GLN A 85 -0.61 2.95 4.47
C GLN A 85 -1.03 1.95 3.37
N SER A 86 -0.15 1.68 2.42
CA SER A 86 -0.37 0.67 1.37
C SER A 86 -0.49 -0.73 1.95
N LEU A 87 0.44 -1.14 2.83
CA LEU A 87 0.41 -2.45 3.50
C LEU A 87 -0.88 -2.64 4.32
N GLY A 88 -1.30 -1.62 5.07
CA GLY A 88 -2.56 -1.66 5.82
C GLY A 88 -3.80 -1.73 4.92
N CYS A 89 -3.76 -1.15 3.73
CA CYS A 89 -4.84 -1.29 2.74
C CYS A 89 -4.84 -2.66 2.08
N ILE A 90 -3.67 -3.25 1.81
CA ILE A 90 -3.57 -4.65 1.33
C ILE A 90 -4.16 -5.60 2.37
N ALA A 91 -3.86 -5.43 3.66
CA ALA A 91 -4.45 -6.22 4.73
C ALA A 91 -5.99 -6.18 4.73
N GLN A 92 -6.59 -5.03 4.43
CA GLN A 92 -8.04 -4.86 4.36
C GLN A 92 -8.66 -5.47 3.09
N THR A 93 -7.94 -5.43 1.97
CA THR A 93 -8.51 -5.75 0.64
C THR A 93 -8.19 -7.18 0.21
N ALA A 94 -7.02 -7.68 0.60
CA ALA A 94 -6.49 -8.98 0.22
C ALA A 94 -5.74 -9.60 1.40
N MET A 95 -6.48 -10.00 2.44
CA MET A 95 -5.93 -10.56 3.68
C MET A 95 -4.98 -11.73 3.40
N ALA A 96 -5.34 -12.63 2.49
CA ALA A 96 -4.52 -13.78 2.11
C ALA A 96 -3.13 -13.38 1.57
N VAL A 97 -3.01 -12.22 0.91
CA VAL A 97 -1.71 -11.70 0.46
C VAL A 97 -0.90 -11.16 1.64
N PHE A 98 -1.55 -10.44 2.54
CA PHE A 98 -0.90 -9.87 3.72
C PHE A 98 -0.38 -10.95 4.67
N GLU A 99 -1.15 -12.01 4.92
CA GLU A 99 -0.78 -13.12 5.81
C GLU A 99 0.56 -13.76 5.42
N THR A 100 0.91 -13.78 4.14
CA THR A 100 2.21 -14.30 3.67
C THR A 100 3.43 -13.54 4.18
N ARG A 101 3.24 -12.29 4.64
CA ARG A 101 4.30 -11.38 5.10
C ARG A 101 3.99 -10.77 6.48
N GLU A 102 2.95 -11.25 7.16
CA GLU A 102 2.43 -10.65 8.39
C GLU A 102 3.52 -10.53 9.47
N SER A 103 4.27 -11.61 9.70
CA SER A 103 5.30 -11.66 10.73
C SER A 103 6.34 -10.55 10.56
N GLU A 104 6.85 -10.35 9.35
CA GLU A 104 7.85 -9.32 9.02
C GLU A 104 7.29 -7.92 9.27
N ILE A 105 6.05 -7.66 8.81
CA ILE A 105 5.37 -6.37 8.95
C ILE A 105 5.08 -6.06 10.43
N MET A 106 4.52 -7.01 11.16
CA MET A 106 4.14 -6.85 12.55
C MET A 106 5.37 -6.71 13.45
N GLU A 107 6.44 -7.45 13.18
CA GLU A 107 7.69 -7.31 13.92
C GLU A 107 8.31 -5.92 13.70
N PHE A 108 8.35 -5.43 12.46
CA PHE A 108 8.81 -4.08 12.16
C PHE A 108 8.00 -3.03 12.92
N ILE A 109 6.66 -3.08 12.87
CA ILE A 109 5.80 -2.11 13.56
C ILE A 109 6.06 -2.14 15.07
N LYS A 110 6.10 -3.32 15.68
CA LYS A 110 6.35 -3.47 17.13
C LYS A 110 7.73 -2.92 17.51
N ASN A 111 8.79 -3.38 16.84
CA ASN A 111 10.17 -3.13 17.26
C ASN A 111 10.74 -1.78 16.78
N LYS A 112 10.32 -1.32 15.60
CA LYS A 112 10.89 -0.14 14.93
C LYS A 112 9.98 1.08 14.95
N ILE A 113 8.68 0.94 15.26
CA ILE A 113 7.76 2.08 15.37
C ILE A 113 7.32 2.26 16.82
N LEU A 114 6.67 1.26 17.41
CA LEU A 114 6.03 1.39 18.73
C LEU A 114 7.04 1.40 19.88
N GLN A 115 8.03 0.50 19.88
CA GLN A 115 9.05 0.44 20.93
C GLN A 115 9.98 1.66 20.96
N LEU A 116 10.21 2.35 19.82
CA LEU A 116 10.99 3.60 19.82
C LEU A 116 10.31 4.69 20.66
N SER A 117 8.98 4.71 20.71
CA SER A 117 8.23 5.68 21.48
C SER A 117 8.40 5.54 23.00
N ASN A 118 8.89 4.38 23.48
CA ASN A 118 9.08 4.12 24.91
C ASN A 118 10.47 4.55 25.42
N LYS A 119 11.46 4.72 24.53
CA LYS A 119 12.82 5.17 24.91
C LYS A 119 12.91 6.67 25.19
N GLY A 120 11.89 7.46 24.85
CA GLY A 120 11.82 8.90 25.14
C GLY A 120 11.39 9.26 26.57
N LYS A 121 10.96 8.29 27.39
CA LYS A 121 10.44 8.56 28.76
C LYS A 121 11.38 8.16 29.91
N VAL A 122 12.63 7.77 29.62
CA VAL A 122 13.60 7.41 30.67
C VAL A 122 14.78 8.37 30.66
N LYS A 123 14.54 9.67 30.90
CA LYS A 123 15.53 10.62 31.44
C LYS A 123 14.82 11.76 32.16
N MET A 124 14.27 11.48 33.35
CA MET A 124 14.21 12.49 34.40
C MET A 124 14.23 11.78 35.76
N LYS A 125 15.45 11.56 36.27
CA LYS A 125 15.69 11.42 37.70
C LYS A 125 16.65 12.56 38.05
N ALA A 126 16.13 13.55 38.75
CA ALA A 126 16.87 14.42 39.65
C ALA A 126 16.23 14.21 41.03
#